data_AF-A0A1Y1LAD8-F1
#
_entry.id   AF-A0A1Y1LAD8-F1
#
_cell.length_a   1.000
_cell.length_b   1.000
_cell.length_c   1.000
_cell.angle_alpha   90.00
_cell.angle_beta   90.00
_cell.angle_gamma   90.00
#
_symmetry.space_group_name_H-M   'P 1'
#
loop_
_entity.id
_entity.type
_entity.pdbx_description
1 polymer ?
#
loop_
_entity_poly.entity_id
_entity_poly.type
_entity_poly.pdbx_seq_one_letter_code
_entity_poly.pdbx_strand_id
1 'polypeptide(L)'
;MARWLPGLFCLNERAIYAGKWMHGFFSMVAVGATNVGSIKIYCDKLLETNKPKYKSKNVMDKCLDSNLRFKKGDPFGEFRMGSTIVIIFEAPSSFQFKLIPGEKVKMGQGICCANKEKYVDRVQKTKTNAFIHAT
;
A
#
# COMPACT_ATOMS: atom_id res chain seq x y z
N MET A 1 1.99 21.09 12.57
CA MET A 1 0.52 21.24 12.50
C MET A 1 -0.22 20.02 13.07
N ALA A 2 0.01 18.80 12.59
CA ALA A 2 -0.72 17.60 13.05
C ALA A 2 -0.56 17.20 14.55
N ARG A 3 0.38 17.81 15.28
CA ARG A 3 0.67 17.49 16.69
C ARG A 3 -0.24 18.21 17.71
N TRP A 4 -1.03 19.18 17.27
CA TRP A 4 -1.82 20.05 18.16
C TRP A 4 -3.26 19.60 18.42
N LEU A 5 -3.76 18.62 17.67
CA LEU A 5 -5.11 18.10 17.85
C LEU A 5 -5.06 16.62 18.27
N PRO A 6 -5.34 16.31 19.55
CA PRO A 6 -5.45 14.92 20.00
C PRO A 6 -6.52 14.20 19.17
N GLY A 7 -6.19 13.05 18.58
CA GLY A 7 -7.16 12.26 17.82
C GLY A 7 -7.48 12.75 16.41
N LEU A 8 -6.66 13.61 15.79
CA LEU A 8 -6.84 14.04 14.38
C LEU A 8 -7.02 12.84 13.42
N PHE A 9 -6.27 11.75 13.63
CA PHE A 9 -6.38 10.53 12.82
C PHE A 9 -7.64 9.70 13.12
N CYS A 10 -8.31 9.94 14.25
CA CYS A 10 -9.55 9.27 14.63
C CYS A 10 -10.79 9.92 14.00
N LEU A 11 -10.67 11.17 13.54
CA LEU A 11 -11.74 11.92 12.89
C LEU A 11 -11.72 11.80 11.36
N ASN A 12 -10.63 11.29 10.80
CA ASN A 12 -10.47 11.16 9.36
C ASN A 12 -11.08 9.87 8.84
N GLU A 13 -11.73 9.95 7.68
CA GLU A 13 -12.16 8.77 6.93
C GLU A 13 -10.95 7.91 6.55
N ARG A 14 -11.13 6.59 6.63
CA ARG A 14 -10.07 5.62 6.31
C ARG A 14 -10.62 4.44 5.52
N ALA A 15 -9.85 4.01 4.53
CA ALA A 15 -10.10 2.78 3.79
C ALA A 15 -9.00 1.77 4.13
N ILE A 16 -9.41 0.61 4.64
CA ILE A 16 -8.51 -0.45 5.10
C ILE A 16 -8.59 -1.60 4.09
N TYR A 17 -7.44 -2.01 3.58
CA TYR A 17 -7.31 -3.19 2.74
C TYR A 17 -6.39 -4.18 3.44
N ALA A 18 -6.89 -5.38 3.70
CA ALA A 18 -6.15 -6.44 4.37
C ALA A 18 -6.14 -7.70 3.51
N GLY A 19 -5.03 -8.44 3.56
CA GLY A 19 -4.85 -9.64 2.78
C GLY A 19 -3.53 -10.32 3.12
N LYS A 20 -2.96 -11.02 2.13
CA LYS A 20 -1.70 -11.73 2.27
C LYS A 20 -0.71 -11.27 1.21
N TRP A 21 0.57 -11.25 1.58
CA TRP A 21 1.70 -11.11 0.69
C TRP A 21 2.62 -12.33 0.82
N MET A 22 3.76 -12.33 0.12
CA MET A 22 4.65 -13.50 0.07
C MET A 22 5.21 -13.95 1.42
N HIS A 23 5.23 -13.08 2.44
CA HIS A 23 5.70 -13.42 3.80
C HIS A 23 4.59 -13.42 4.85
N GLY A 24 3.31 -13.48 4.44
CA GLY A 24 2.18 -13.65 5.35
C GLY A 24 1.19 -12.49 5.32
N PHE A 25 0.77 -11.96 6.46
CA PHE A 25 -0.21 -10.88 6.57
C PHE A 25 0.31 -9.56 5.98
N PHE A 26 -0.58 -8.83 5.30
CA PHE A 26 -0.35 -7.47 4.83
C PHE A 26 -1.64 -6.65 4.94
N SER A 27 -1.52 -5.43 5.45
CA SER A 27 -2.59 -4.44 5.44
C SER A 27 -2.07 -3.06 5.07
N MET A 28 -2.84 -2.37 4.24
CA MET A 28 -2.63 -0.99 3.86
C MET A 28 -3.87 -0.18 4.22
N VAL A 29 -3.65 0.90 4.96
CA VAL A 29 -4.70 1.83 5.38
C VAL A 29 -4.44 3.17 4.73
N ALA A 30 -5.38 3.59 3.88
CA ALA A 30 -5.44 4.93 3.35
C ALA A 30 -6.22 5.81 4.31
N VAL A 31 -5.58 6.84 4.86
CA VAL A 31 -6.20 7.82 5.76
C VAL A 31 -6.32 9.14 5.03
N GLY A 32 -7.56 9.61 4.86
CA GLY A 32 -7.86 10.87 4.19
C GLY A 32 -7.53 12.07 5.07
N ALA A 33 -7.34 13.24 4.45
CA ALA A 33 -7.36 14.52 5.16
C ALA A 33 -8.81 15.05 5.27
N THR A 34 -9.16 15.60 6.42
CA THR A 34 -10.52 16.09 6.72
C THR A 34 -10.97 17.12 5.68
N ASN A 35 -12.16 16.93 5.10
CA ASN A 35 -12.86 17.84 4.17
C ASN A 35 -12.23 18.11 2.80
N VAL A 36 -11.05 17.55 2.48
CA VAL A 36 -10.34 17.86 1.22
C VAL A 36 -9.69 16.66 0.53
N GLY A 37 -9.53 15.52 1.21
CA GLY A 37 -8.78 14.38 0.67
C GLY A 37 -9.67 13.21 0.27
N SER A 38 -10.14 13.15 -0.98
CA SER A 38 -10.83 11.94 -1.46
C SER A 38 -9.83 10.83 -1.73
N ILE A 39 -10.11 9.65 -1.17
CA ILE A 39 -9.40 8.40 -1.41
C ILE A 39 -10.11 7.71 -2.58
N LYS A 40 -9.36 7.35 -3.62
CA LYS A 40 -9.85 6.56 -4.74
C LYS A 40 -9.02 5.31 -4.88
N ILE A 41 -9.66 4.16 -4.77
CA ILE A 41 -9.03 2.85 -4.87
C ILE A 41 -9.53 2.18 -6.14
N TYR A 42 -8.62 1.83 -7.04
CA TYR A 42 -9.00 1.46 -8.40
C TYR A 42 -9.73 0.12 -8.48
N CYS A 43 -9.44 -0.80 -7.56
CA CYS A 43 -10.13 -2.09 -7.44
C CYS A 43 -11.46 -2.00 -6.69
N ASP A 44 -11.72 -0.92 -5.95
CA ASP A 44 -12.95 -0.72 -5.19
C ASP A 44 -13.70 0.51 -5.69
N LYS A 45 -14.31 0.36 -6.87
CA LYS A 45 -15.04 1.45 -7.56
C LYS A 45 -16.23 2.00 -6.78
N LEU A 46 -16.70 1.27 -5.77
CA LEU A 46 -17.83 1.67 -4.92
C LEU A 46 -17.37 2.44 -3.68
N LEU A 47 -16.06 2.52 -3.42
CA LEU A 47 -15.53 3.34 -2.35
C LEU A 47 -15.78 4.81 -2.68
N GLU A 48 -16.55 5.46 -1.81
CA GLU A 48 -16.74 6.90 -1.86
C GLU A 48 -16.39 7.51 -0.50
N THR A 49 -15.56 8.55 -0.52
CA THR A 49 -15.09 9.28 0.66
C THR A 49 -15.45 10.77 0.56
N ASN A 50 -15.43 11.49 1.68
CA ASN A 50 -15.83 12.90 1.83
C ASN A 50 -17.27 13.18 1.38
N LYS A 51 -18.21 12.31 1.75
CA LYS A 51 -19.63 12.55 1.49
C LYS A 51 -20.21 13.51 2.53
N PRO A 52 -20.86 14.62 2.13
CA PRO A 52 -21.43 15.61 3.06
C PRO A 52 -22.61 15.10 3.92
N LYS A 53 -23.10 13.88 3.65
CA LYS A 53 -24.21 13.23 4.37
C LYS A 53 -23.78 11.90 4.99
N TYR A 54 -22.85 11.90 5.94
CA TYR A 54 -22.59 10.72 6.77
C TYR A 54 -23.69 10.56 7.82
N LYS A 55 -24.84 9.99 7.42
CA LYS A 55 -25.94 9.63 8.34
C LYS A 55 -25.78 8.26 9.00
N SER A 56 -24.69 7.54 8.81
CA SER A 56 -24.47 6.30 9.55
C SER A 56 -23.01 5.97 9.76
N LYS A 57 -22.67 5.53 10.97
CA LYS A 57 -21.43 4.82 11.33
C LYS A 57 -21.41 3.41 10.70
N ASN A 58 -21.71 3.30 9.41
CA ASN A 58 -21.64 2.02 8.73
C ASN A 58 -20.18 1.73 8.42
N VAL A 59 -19.54 0.94 9.28
CA VAL A 59 -18.33 0.21 8.92
C VAL A 59 -18.73 -0.72 7.78
N MET A 60 -18.29 -0.39 6.57
CA MET A 60 -18.58 -1.16 5.36
C MET A 60 -17.48 -2.20 5.19
N ASP A 61 -17.63 -3.34 5.87
CA ASP A 61 -16.76 -4.47 5.63
C ASP A 61 -17.14 -5.13 4.31
N LYS A 62 -16.23 -5.08 3.35
CA LYS A 62 -16.42 -5.67 2.02
C LYS A 62 -15.28 -6.64 1.75
N CYS A 63 -15.65 -7.89 1.48
CA CYS A 63 -14.72 -8.84 0.87
C CYS A 63 -14.57 -8.47 -0.60
N LEU A 64 -13.39 -7.97 -0.97
CA LEU A 64 -13.02 -7.85 -2.37
C LEU A 64 -12.81 -9.24 -2.99
N ASP A 65 -12.88 -9.34 -4.32
CA ASP A 65 -12.69 -10.60 -5.05
C ASP A 65 -11.40 -11.31 -4.59
N SER A 66 -11.55 -12.59 -4.22
CA SER A 66 -10.44 -13.47 -3.81
C SER A 66 -9.33 -13.60 -4.87
N ASN A 67 -9.62 -13.30 -6.14
CA ASN A 67 -8.65 -13.35 -7.23
C ASN A 67 -7.88 -12.04 -7.42
N LEU A 68 -8.18 -10.99 -6.66
CA LEU A 68 -7.49 -9.72 -6.76
C LEU A 68 -6.04 -9.87 -6.29
N ARG A 69 -5.10 -9.78 -7.24
CA ARG A 69 -3.66 -9.91 -7.01
C ARG A 69 -2.94 -8.69 -7.57
N PHE A 70 -2.05 -8.11 -6.78
CA PHE A 70 -1.20 -7.00 -7.18
C PHE A 70 0.26 -7.43 -7.22
N LYS A 71 0.97 -7.01 -8.25
CA LYS A 71 2.43 -7.09 -8.34
C LYS A 71 3.06 -5.84 -7.75
N LYS A 72 4.34 -5.94 -7.37
CA LYS A 72 5.11 -4.79 -6.91
C LYS A 72 5.14 -3.72 -8.02
N GLY A 73 4.67 -2.52 -7.68
CA GLY A 73 4.63 -1.39 -8.60
C GLY A 73 3.30 -1.20 -9.31
N ASP A 74 2.35 -2.12 -9.15
CA ASP A 74 1.02 -1.96 -9.74
C ASP A 74 0.29 -0.77 -9.10
N PRO A 75 -0.46 0.01 -9.89
CA PRO A 75 -1.27 1.11 -9.38
C PRO A 75 -2.42 0.56 -8.53
N PHE A 76 -2.51 0.99 -7.28
CA PHE A 76 -3.57 0.57 -6.35
C PHE A 76 -4.66 1.63 -6.17
N GLY A 77 -4.23 2.88 -6.01
CA GLY A 77 -5.13 4.00 -5.77
C GLY A 77 -4.38 5.31 -5.66
N GLU A 78 -5.15 6.38 -5.48
CA GLU A 78 -4.66 7.75 -5.41
C GLU A 78 -5.35 8.54 -4.32
N PHE A 79 -4.66 9.57 -3.84
CA PHE A 79 -5.24 10.63 -3.03
C PHE A 79 -5.26 11.91 -3.85
N ARG A 80 -6.38 12.65 -3.78
CA ARG A 80 -6.47 13.94 -4.47
C ARG A 80 -5.80 15.09 -3.72
N MET A 81 -5.80 15.06 -2.38
CA MET A 81 -5.08 16.04 -1.55
C MET A 81 -4.70 15.42 -0.21
N GLY A 82 -3.44 15.66 0.23
CA GLY A 82 -2.95 15.40 1.59
C GLY A 82 -3.22 13.99 2.11
N SER A 83 -2.22 13.11 2.07
CA SER A 83 -2.44 11.69 2.35
C SER A 83 -1.57 11.16 3.47
N THR A 84 -2.11 10.20 4.20
CA THR A 84 -1.33 9.33 5.08
C THR A 84 -1.62 7.88 4.70
N ILE A 85 -0.55 7.12 4.49
CA ILE A 85 -0.61 5.67 4.32
C ILE A 85 0.00 5.03 5.56
N VAL A 86 -0.75 4.11 6.17
CA VAL A 86 -0.23 3.22 7.21
C VAL A 86 -0.11 1.83 6.61
N ILE A 87 1.05 1.19 6.78
CA ILE A 87 1.33 -0.15 6.26
C ILE A 87 1.69 -1.04 7.44
N ILE A 88 1.04 -2.20 7.54
CA ILE A 88 1.28 -3.22 8.56
C ILE A 88 1.49 -4.53 7.81
N PHE A 89 2.61 -5.22 8.05
CA PHE A 89 2.91 -6.47 7.35
C PHE A 89 3.84 -7.36 8.17
N GLU A 90 3.72 -8.67 7.99
CA GLU A 90 4.66 -9.66 8.52
C GLU A 90 5.92 -9.65 7.66
N ALA A 91 7.10 -9.45 8.25
CA ALA A 91 8.36 -9.36 7.53
C ALA A 91 9.28 -10.56 7.83
N PRO A 92 10.09 -11.04 6.86
CA PRO A 92 11.10 -12.04 7.14
C PRO A 92 12.17 -11.47 8.08
N SER A 93 12.90 -12.34 8.79
CA SER A 93 13.96 -11.94 9.73
C SER A 93 15.10 -11.14 9.08
N SER A 94 15.29 -11.28 7.77
CA SER A 94 16.28 -10.53 6.97
C SER A 94 15.82 -9.13 6.57
N PHE A 95 14.59 -8.73 6.89
CA PHE A 95 14.02 -7.45 6.50
C PHE A 95 14.69 -6.29 7.23
N GLN A 96 15.10 -5.27 6.47
CA GLN A 96 15.68 -4.05 7.04
C GLN A 96 15.05 -2.82 6.40
N PHE A 97 14.60 -1.89 7.24
CA PHE A 97 14.25 -0.54 6.80
C PHE A 97 15.52 0.24 6.50
N LYS A 98 15.47 1.02 5.41
CA LYS A 98 16.54 1.95 5.01
C LYS A 98 16.16 3.41 5.29
N LEU A 99 15.25 3.61 6.24
CA LEU A 99 14.70 4.91 6.58
C LEU A 99 14.85 5.17 8.06
N ILE A 100 15.05 6.43 8.41
CA ILE A 100 14.89 6.91 9.79
C ILE A 100 13.52 7.58 9.98
N PRO A 101 12.94 7.54 11.20
CA PRO A 101 11.69 8.24 11.47
C PRO A 101 11.77 9.73 11.10
N GLY A 102 10.78 10.21 10.34
CA GLY A 102 10.71 11.60 9.88
C GLY A 102 11.51 11.92 8.61
N GLU A 103 12.22 10.94 8.03
CA GLU A 103 12.94 11.13 6.77
C GLU A 103 11.99 11.44 5.60
N LYS A 104 12.37 12.42 4.77
CA LYS A 104 11.67 12.70 3.52
C LYS A 104 12.08 11.69 2.45
N VAL A 105 11.11 10.98 1.89
CA VAL A 105 11.32 10.02 0.79
C VAL A 105 11.01 10.63 -0.57
N LYS A 106 11.71 10.18 -1.62
CA LYS A 106 11.43 10.53 -3.03
C LYS A 106 10.61 9.46 -3.71
N MET A 107 9.90 9.82 -4.78
CA MET A 107 9.22 8.84 -5.64
C MET A 107 10.24 7.85 -6.20
N GLY A 108 9.93 6.55 -6.12
CA GLY A 108 10.82 5.47 -6.55
C GLY A 108 11.95 5.12 -5.57
N GLN A 109 12.13 5.89 -4.48
CA GLN A 109 13.11 5.57 -3.45
C GLN A 109 12.72 4.26 -2.74
N GLY A 110 13.65 3.30 -2.70
CA GLY A 110 13.47 2.08 -1.94
C GLY A 110 13.51 2.36 -0.45
N ILE A 111 12.44 1.97 0.27
CA ILE A 111 12.30 2.20 1.72
C ILE A 111 12.78 1.03 2.57
N CYS A 112 12.97 -0.14 1.96
CA CYS A 112 13.37 -1.36 2.64
C CYS A 112 14.21 -2.27 1.75
N CYS A 113 14.84 -3.26 2.37
CA CYS A 113 15.42 -4.40 1.68
C CYS A 113 14.84 -5.69 2.28
N ALA A 114 14.13 -6.42 1.44
CA ALA A 114 13.69 -7.79 1.68
C ALA A 114 14.43 -8.65 0.66
N ASN A 115 15.38 -9.46 1.14
CA ASN A 115 16.33 -10.28 0.37
C ASN A 115 17.50 -9.53 -0.28
N LYS A 116 18.71 -10.11 -0.15
CA LYS A 116 19.96 -9.71 -0.82
C LYS A 116 19.94 -9.90 -2.34
N GLU A 117 18.78 -10.07 -2.99
CA GLU A 117 18.74 -10.13 -4.44
C GLU A 117 18.73 -8.69 -4.98
N LYS A 118 19.89 -8.25 -5.47
CA LYS A 118 20.02 -6.96 -6.14
C LYS A 118 19.07 -6.97 -7.33
N TYR A 119 18.52 -5.81 -7.68
CA TYR A 119 17.69 -5.65 -8.89
C TYR A 119 18.39 -6.22 -10.14
N VAL A 120 19.72 -6.09 -10.19
CA VAL A 120 20.60 -6.63 -11.24
C VAL A 120 20.51 -8.17 -11.34
N ASP A 121 20.42 -8.87 -10.20
CA ASP A 121 20.36 -10.34 -10.16
C ASP A 121 19.04 -10.88 -10.73
N ARG A 122 17.95 -10.10 -10.66
CA ARG A 122 16.67 -10.45 -11.31
C ARG A 122 16.73 -10.32 -12.82
N VAL A 123 17.42 -9.32 -13.35
CA VAL A 123 17.55 -9.10 -14.81
C VAL A 123 18.35 -10.22 -15.46
N GLN A 124 19.35 -10.76 -14.75
CA GLN A 124 20.17 -11.87 -15.25
C GLN A 124 19.40 -13.21 -15.26
N LYS A 125 18.58 -13.52 -14.24
CA LYS A 125 17.77 -14.75 -14.20
C LYS A 125 16.77 -14.88 -15.36
N THR A 126 16.31 -13.76 -15.94
CA THR A 126 15.33 -13.79 -17.04
C THR A 126 15.94 -14.18 -18.40
N LYS A 127 17.28 -14.21 -18.53
CA LYS A 127 17.94 -14.43 -19.83
C LYS A 127 18.43 -15.86 -20.11
N THR A 128 18.14 -16.84 -19.26
CA THR A 128 18.62 -18.20 -19.50
C THR A 128 17.53 -19.22 -19.25
N ASN A 129 16.81 -19.57 -20.32
CA ASN A 129 16.22 -20.90 -20.54
C ASN A 129 15.72 -20.99 -22.00
N ALA A 130 16.65 -21.19 -22.92
CA ALA A 130 16.36 -21.78 -24.22
C ALA A 130 17.56 -22.65 -24.60
N PHE A 131 17.60 -23.88 -24.07
CA PHE A 131 18.40 -24.95 -24.64
C PHE A 131 17.59 -25.52 -25.79
N ILE A 132 18.04 -25.32 -27.03
CA ILE A 132 17.58 -26.10 -28.18
C ILE A 132 18.71 -27.08 -28.47
N HIS A 133 18.51 -28.33 -28.09
CA HIS A 133 19.30 -29.45 -28.58
C HIS A 133 18.83 -29.73 -30.01
N ALA A 134 19.73 -29.67 -30.99
CA ALA A 134 19.50 -30.20 -32.32
C ALA A 134 20.45 -31.38 -32.52
N THR A 135 19.88 -32.53 -32.89
CA THR A 135 20.58 -33.62 -33.58
C THR A 135 20.26 -33.49 -35.06
#